data_AF-A0A9E2G729-F1
#
_entry.id   AF-A0A9E2G729-F1
#
_cell.length_a   1.000
_cell.length_b   1.000
_cell.length_c   1.000
_cell.angle_alpha   90.00
_cell.angle_beta   90.00
_cell.angle_gamma   90.00
#
_symmetry.space_group_name_H-M   'P 1'
#
loop_
_entity.id
_entity.type
_entity.pdbx_description
1 polymer ?
#
loop_
_entity_poly.entity_id
_entity_poly.type
_entity_poly.pdbx_seq_one_letter_code
_entity_poly.pdbx_strand_id
1 'polypeptide(L)' 'MKFLFFVVGVFGGILYVIYHRKITEMINIPIGWAEKYFGPAGTYTAHLLFGLIAIVLGFLLGFGVISFGF' A
#
# COMPACT_ATOMS: atom_id res chain seq x y z
N MET A 1 11.77 -11.90 12.88
CA MET A 1 11.15 -11.82 11.53
C MET A 1 9.79 -11.13 11.54
N LYS A 2 8.75 -11.66 12.21
CA LYS A 2 7.37 -11.10 12.20
C LYS A 2 7.28 -9.62 12.60
N PHE A 3 8.02 -9.19 13.62
CA PHE A 3 8.08 -7.78 14.04
C PHE A 3 8.67 -6.85 12.96
N LEU A 4 9.62 -7.33 12.14
CA LEU A 4 10.17 -6.52 11.04
C LEU A 4 9.13 -6.35 9.93
N PHE A 5 8.37 -7.40 9.59
CA PHE A 5 7.27 -7.29 8.63
C PHE A 5 6.16 -6.35 9.12
N PHE A 6 5.88 -6.36 10.43
CA PHE A 6 4.99 -5.39 11.05
C PHE A 6 5.48 -3.96 10.86
N VAL A 7 6.72 -3.68 11.26
CA VAL A 7 7.30 -2.33 11.15
C VAL A 7 7.35 -1.89 9.70
N VAL A 8 7.84 -2.71 8.78
CA VAL A 8 7.94 -2.35 7.36
C VAL A 8 6.56 -2.20 6.73
N GLY A 9 5.61 -3.09 7.01
CA GLY A 9 4.26 -3.02 6.45
C GLY A 9 3.46 -1.82 6.96
N VAL A 10 3.45 -1.60 8.27
CA VAL A 10 2.72 -0.49 8.88
C VAL A 10 3.41 0.84 8.59
N PHE A 11 4.71 0.95 8.86
CA PHE A 11 5.43 2.21 8.69
C PHE A 11 5.61 2.55 7.21
N GLY A 12 5.97 1.57 6.37
CA GLY A 12 6.05 1.73 4.92
C GLY A 12 4.68 2.03 4.31
N GLY A 13 3.62 1.36 4.75
CA GLY A 13 2.25 1.64 4.31
C GLY A 13 1.79 3.04 4.69
N ILE A 14 2.05 3.51 5.91
CA ILE A 14 1.74 4.88 6.36
C ILE A 14 2.49 5.91 5.51
N LEU A 15 3.79 5.73 5.30
CA LEU A 15 4.58 6.61 4.44
C LEU A 15 4.02 6.62 3.01
N TYR A 16 3.64 5.46 2.48
CA TYR A 16 3.04 5.35 1.16
C TYR A 16 1.70 6.10 1.07
N VAL A 17 0.84 6.02 2.09
CA VAL A 17 -0.41 6.79 2.16
C VAL A 17 -0.14 8.29 2.25
N ILE A 18 0.81 8.73 3.07
CA ILE A 18 1.14 10.16 3.21
C ILE A 18 1.66 10.73 1.90
N TYR A 19 2.57 9.99 1.24
CA TYR A 19 3.24 10.45 0.03
C TYR A 19 2.60 9.94 -1.27
N HIS A 20 1.40 9.34 -1.21
CA HIS A 20 0.78 8.69 -2.38
C HIS A 20 0.71 9.61 -3.59
N ARG A 21 0.33 10.88 -3.41
CA ARG A 21 0.28 11.87 -4.49
C ARG A 21 1.64 12.10 -5.13
N LYS A 22 2.66 12.33 -4.31
CA LYS A 22 4.03 12.55 -4.78
C LYS A 22 4.58 11.31 -5.49
N ILE A 23 4.25 10.12 -4.99
CA ILE A 23 4.66 8.85 -5.62
C ILE A 23 3.98 8.69 -6.97
N THR A 24 2.67 8.93 -7.05
CA THR A 24 1.93 8.88 -8.32
C THR A 24 2.48 9.89 -9.33
N GLU A 25 2.79 11.12 -8.90
CA GLU A 25 3.40 12.16 -9.74
C GLU A 25 4.83 11.83 -10.18
N MET A 26 5.65 11.23 -9.31
CA MET A 26 7.01 10.79 -9.65
C MET A 26 7.02 9.62 -10.63
N ILE A 27 6.10 8.67 -10.46
CA ILE A 27 5.97 7.52 -11.36
C ILE A 27 5.43 8.01 -12.71
N ASN A 28 4.49 8.96 -12.71
CA ASN A 28 3.86 9.55 -13.90
C ASN A 28 3.35 8.51 -14.91
N ILE A 29 3.00 7.32 -14.44
CA ILE A 29 2.43 6.23 -15.24
C ILE A 29 1.00 6.01 -14.74
N PRO A 30 -0.02 6.26 -15.57
CA PRO A 30 -1.40 5.99 -15.20
C PRO A 30 -1.61 4.48 -15.11
N ILE A 31 -2.22 4.04 -14.02
CA ILE A 31 -2.60 2.65 -13.83
C ILE A 31 -3.93 2.45 -14.58
N GLY A 32 -3.87 1.86 -15.78
CA GLY A 32 -5.03 1.77 -16.68
C GLY A 32 -6.25 1.05 -16.10
N TRP A 33 -6.05 0.04 -15.24
CA TRP A 33 -7.17 -0.58 -14.53
C TRP A 33 -7.78 0.36 -13.48
N ALA A 34 -6.95 1.14 -12.78
CA ALA A 34 -7.42 2.02 -11.73
C ALA A 34 -8.24 3.18 -12.28
N GLU A 35 -7.82 3.80 -13.37
CA GLU A 35 -8.61 4.83 -14.06
C GLU A 35 -9.94 4.25 -14.60
N LYS A 36 -9.95 2.99 -15.05
CA LYS A 36 -11.17 2.31 -15.53
C LYS A 36 -12.19 2.05 -14.41
N TYR A 37 -11.74 1.69 -13.20
CA TYR A 37 -12.64 1.34 -12.09
C TYR A 37 -12.99 2.53 -11.18
N PHE A 38 -12.06 3.46 -10.97
CA PHE A 38 -12.23 4.59 -10.05
C PHE A 38 -12.47 5.93 -10.75
N GLY A 39 -12.41 5.97 -12.09
CA GLY A 39 -12.59 7.17 -12.88
C GLY A 39 -11.35 8.06 -12.90
N PRO A 40 -11.50 9.36 -13.27
CA PRO A 40 -10.39 10.30 -13.35
C PRO A 40 -9.65 10.42 -12.02
N ALA A 41 -8.33 10.28 -12.05
CA ALA A 41 -7.45 10.20 -10.87
C ALA A 41 -7.51 8.86 -10.11
N GLY A 42 -8.06 7.81 -10.73
CA GLY A 42 -8.11 6.47 -10.16
C GLY A 42 -6.76 5.90 -9.77
N THR A 43 -5.69 6.31 -10.46
CA THR A 43 -4.31 5.95 -10.13
C THR A 43 -3.91 6.44 -8.74
N TYR A 44 -4.34 7.63 -8.32
CA TYR A 44 -4.09 8.15 -6.96
C TYR A 44 -4.83 7.32 -5.91
N THR A 45 -6.09 7.00 -6.17
CA THR A 45 -6.92 6.16 -5.32
C THR A 45 -6.34 4.76 -5.17
N ALA A 46 -5.79 4.19 -6.26
CA ALA A 46 -5.12 2.90 -6.22
C ALA A 46 -3.87 2.93 -5.33
N HIS A 47 -3.05 3.98 -5.41
CA HIS A 47 -1.89 4.13 -4.51
C HIS A 47 -2.33 4.24 -3.04
N LEU A 48 -3.37 5.03 -2.76
CA LEU A 48 -3.94 5.11 -1.41
C LEU A 48 -4.38 3.72 -0.89
N LEU A 49 -5.10 2.96 -1.72
CA LEU A 49 -5.56 1.60 -1.41
C LEU A 49 -4.39 0.65 -1.16
N PHE A 50 -3.33 0.70 -1.98
CA PHE A 50 -2.13 -0.11 -1.78
C PHE A 50 -1.47 0.20 -0.44
N GLY A 51 -1.36 1.48 -0.07
CA GLY A 51 -0.82 1.87 1.23
C GLY A 51 -1.65 1.33 2.39
N LEU A 52 -2.99 1.42 2.31
CA LEU A 52 -3.89 0.87 3.32
C LEU A 52 -3.78 -0.66 3.43
N ILE A 53 -3.73 -1.37 2.31
CA ILE A 53 -3.56 -2.83 2.28
C ILE A 53 -2.22 -3.23 2.90
N ALA A 54 -1.14 -2.50 2.61
CA ALA A 54 0.17 -2.75 3.20
C ALA A 54 0.15 -2.61 4.74
N ILE A 55 -0.57 -1.60 5.26
CA ILE A 55 -0.75 -1.42 6.71
C ILE A 55 -1.49 -2.64 7.29
N VAL A 56 -2.63 -3.01 6.72
CA VAL A 56 -3.44 -4.16 7.19
C VAL A 56 -2.63 -5.45 7.17
N LEU A 57 -1.90 -5.72 6.08
CA LEU A 57 -1.01 -6.89 5.99
C LEU A 57 0.12 -6.84 7.01
N GLY A 58 0.70 -5.67 7.26
CA GLY A 58 1.69 -5.47 8.32
C GLY A 58 1.15 -5.88 9.70
N PHE A 59 -0.07 -5.45 10.04
CA PHE A 59 -0.77 -5.87 11.26
C PHE A 59 -1.00 -7.39 11.29
N LEU A 60 -1.57 -7.97 10.23
CA LEU A 60 -1.91 -9.39 10.18
C LEU A 60 -0.67 -10.30 10.30
N LEU A 61 0.44 -9.92 9.68
CA LEU A 61 1.72 -10.64 9.77
C LEU A 61 2.41 -10.42 11.12
N GLY A 62 2.34 -9.20 11.66
CA GLY A 62 2.91 -8.84 12.94
C GLY A 62 2.31 -9.61 14.12
N PHE A 63 0.98 -9.72 14.12
CA PHE A 63 0.23 -10.44 15.14
C PHE A 63 0.10 -11.95 14.85
N GLY A 64 0.69 -12.44 13.76
CA GLY A 64 0.74 -13.86 13.43
C GLY A 64 -0.60 -14.47 13.00
N VAL A 65 -1.56 -13.63 12.60
CA VAL A 65 -2.85 -14.07 12.02
C VAL A 65 -2.63 -14.71 10.64
N ILE A 66 -1.64 -14.20 9.91
CA ILE A 66 -1.16 -14.78 8.65
C ILE A 66 0.31 -15.14 8.85
N SER A 67 0.69 -16.34 8.42
CA SER A 67 2.08 -16.78 8.36
C SER A 67 2.36 -17.26 6.95
N PHE A 68 3.16 -16.50 6.21
CA PHE A 68 3.79 -17.06 5.03
C PHE A 68 4.91 -17.98 5.53
N GLY A 69 4.94 -19.23 5.08
CA GLY A 69 5.68 -20.34 5.70
C GLY A 69 7.21 -20.30 5.58
N PHE A 70 7.83 -19.16 5.80
CA PHE A 70 9.27 -18.93 5.82
C PHE A 70 9.75 -18.37 7.17
#